data_AF-A0A444UXT3-F1
#
_entry.id   AF-A0A444UXT3-F1
#
_cell.length_a   1.000
_cell.length_b   1.000
_cell.length_c   1.000
_cell.angle_alpha   90.00
_cell.angle_beta   90.00
_cell.angle_gamma   90.00
#
_symmetry.space_group_name_H-M   'P 1'
#
loop_
_entity.id
_entity.type
_entity.pdbx_description
1 polymer ?
#
loop_
_entity_poly.entity_id
_entity_poly.type
_entity_poly.pdbx_seq_one_letter_code
_entity_poly.pdbx_strand_id
1 'polypeptide(L)'
;MPEREDEYLTPATTPEKKRREMSEVKQALAAQKEEFQMKMESLQQRREELERREEQLKESLLKFNKFLKLQEIREMIGRFDTLISTREQLLRKASDNQEKLESQRLELHHFTEDKSTQVLYYNNELATLQGCLDQACSNTVKWESTWNHIQNTAAKKTLLLGQIKMASVNLLQLVNKQAGVQEADIPIEDTDGQLKRVRAEIASSFLLPKTLRIQCQASFLRQSGFSAELVSSFLIHSGFSAELASSDTQDSVQS
;
A
#
# COMPACT_ATOMS: atom_id res chain seq x y z
N MET A 1 -64.55 -162.03 -34.91
CA MET A 1 -63.81 -163.17 -35.52
C MET A 1 -64.26 -163.25 -36.96
N PRO A 2 -63.38 -163.47 -37.95
CA PRO A 2 -62.09 -164.19 -37.92
C PRO A 2 -60.92 -163.31 -38.46
N GLU A 3 -59.71 -163.73 -38.83
CA GLU A 3 -58.63 -164.62 -38.33
C GLU A 3 -57.36 -164.24 -39.14
N ARG A 4 -56.19 -164.76 -38.75
CA ARG A 4 -54.80 -164.37 -39.13
C ARG A 4 -54.34 -164.92 -40.50
N GLU A 5 -53.29 -164.32 -41.09
CA GLU A 5 -51.94 -164.93 -41.29
C GLU A 5 -50.93 -163.94 -41.94
N ASP A 6 -49.63 -164.28 -41.80
CA ASP A 6 -48.42 -163.45 -41.69
C ASP A 6 -47.74 -162.94 -42.98
N GLU A 7 -46.96 -161.82 -42.91
CA GLU A 7 -45.70 -161.67 -43.68
C GLU A 7 -44.77 -160.50 -43.20
N TYR A 8 -43.71 -160.86 -42.45
CA TYR A 8 -42.34 -160.29 -42.35
C TYR A 8 -42.01 -158.77 -42.37
N LEU A 9 -41.34 -158.30 -41.28
CA LEU A 9 -40.20 -157.33 -41.18
C LEU A 9 -40.39 -155.88 -41.72
N THR A 10 -40.13 -154.78 -41.00
CA THR A 10 -38.78 -154.25 -40.65
C THR A 10 -38.88 -152.93 -39.85
N PRO A 11 -38.02 -152.66 -38.84
CA PRO A 11 -38.00 -151.41 -38.05
C PRO A 11 -37.01 -150.38 -38.62
N ALA A 12 -37.47 -149.28 -39.24
CA ALA A 12 -36.54 -148.27 -39.82
C ALA A 12 -37.08 -146.84 -40.06
N THR A 13 -37.98 -146.28 -39.24
CA THR A 13 -38.57 -144.93 -39.53
C THR A 13 -38.39 -143.85 -38.45
N THR A 14 -37.73 -144.15 -37.33
CA THR A 14 -37.37 -143.15 -36.29
C THR A 14 -36.10 -142.31 -36.55
N PRO A 15 -35.10 -142.70 -37.36
CA PRO A 15 -33.90 -141.87 -37.55
C PRO A 15 -34.08 -140.74 -38.58
N GLU A 16 -34.97 -140.87 -39.55
CA GLU A 16 -35.14 -139.84 -40.60
C GLU A 16 -35.85 -138.57 -40.13
N LYS A 17 -36.86 -138.70 -39.26
CA LYS A 17 -37.53 -137.54 -38.63
C LYS A 17 -36.56 -136.75 -37.73
N LYS A 18 -35.79 -137.44 -36.88
CA LYS A 18 -34.74 -136.81 -36.05
C LYS A 18 -33.65 -136.15 -36.90
N ARG A 19 -33.36 -136.68 -38.10
CA ARG A 19 -32.39 -136.11 -39.04
C ARG A 19 -32.93 -134.87 -39.75
N ARG A 20 -34.23 -134.79 -40.05
CA ARG A 20 -34.90 -133.57 -40.54
C ARG A 20 -34.99 -132.50 -39.47
N GLU A 21 -35.44 -132.84 -38.26
CA GLU A 21 -35.48 -131.92 -37.11
C GLU A 21 -34.08 -131.38 -36.77
N MET A 22 -33.04 -132.23 -36.80
CA MET A 22 -31.66 -131.80 -36.61
C MET A 22 -31.15 -130.92 -37.76
N SER A 23 -31.61 -131.15 -38.99
CA SER A 23 -31.29 -130.30 -40.15
C SER A 23 -31.96 -128.92 -40.03
N GLU A 24 -33.23 -128.87 -39.63
CA GLU A 24 -33.99 -127.63 -39.42
C GLU A 24 -33.41 -126.83 -38.25
N VAL A 25 -33.08 -127.47 -37.12
CA VAL A 25 -32.40 -126.82 -35.99
C VAL A 25 -31.01 -126.31 -36.38
N LYS A 26 -30.24 -127.07 -37.18
CA LYS A 26 -28.94 -126.61 -37.70
C LYS A 26 -29.09 -125.42 -38.65
N GLN A 27 -30.10 -125.42 -39.50
CA GLN A 27 -30.36 -124.34 -40.45
C GLN A 27 -30.86 -123.07 -39.74
N ALA A 28 -31.72 -123.21 -38.72
CA ALA A 28 -32.14 -122.12 -37.84
C ALA A 28 -30.97 -121.55 -37.02
N LEU A 29 -30.08 -122.41 -36.51
CA LEU A 29 -28.86 -122.00 -35.81
C LEU A 29 -27.89 -121.26 -36.75
N ALA A 30 -27.76 -121.70 -38.01
CA ALA A 30 -26.95 -121.03 -39.02
C ALA A 30 -27.52 -119.63 -39.36
N ALA A 31 -28.83 -119.52 -39.56
CA ALA A 31 -29.50 -118.25 -39.80
C ALA A 31 -29.36 -117.28 -38.62
N GLN A 32 -29.50 -117.77 -37.38
CA GLN A 32 -29.30 -116.97 -36.17
C GLN A 32 -27.85 -116.47 -36.05
N LYS A 33 -26.87 -117.32 -36.42
CA LYS A 33 -25.45 -116.95 -36.41
C LYS A 33 -25.12 -115.89 -37.46
N GLU A 34 -25.75 -115.96 -38.63
CA GLU A 34 -25.62 -114.96 -39.70
C GLU A 34 -26.28 -113.63 -39.32
N GLU A 35 -27.47 -113.66 -38.71
CA GLU A 35 -28.14 -112.45 -38.20
C GLU A 35 -27.33 -111.78 -37.08
N PHE A 36 -26.74 -112.58 -36.18
CA PHE A 36 -25.86 -112.08 -35.15
C PHE A 36 -24.58 -111.47 -35.74
N GLN A 37 -24.01 -112.10 -36.78
CA GLN A 37 -22.85 -111.59 -37.49
C GLN A 37 -23.14 -110.24 -38.16
N MET A 38 -24.25 -110.11 -38.90
CA MET A 38 -24.68 -108.85 -39.50
C MET A 38 -24.92 -107.74 -38.46
N LYS A 39 -25.55 -108.07 -37.32
CA LYS A 39 -25.75 -107.14 -36.21
C LYS A 39 -24.41 -106.69 -35.61
N MET A 40 -23.46 -107.60 -35.43
CA MET A 40 -22.11 -107.29 -34.94
C MET A 40 -21.36 -106.37 -35.89
N GLU A 41 -21.43 -106.60 -37.20
CA GLU A 41 -20.82 -105.75 -38.22
C GLU A 41 -21.45 -104.35 -38.26
N SER A 42 -22.78 -104.25 -38.18
CA SER A 42 -23.49 -102.96 -38.11
C SER A 42 -23.13 -102.17 -36.85
N LEU A 43 -23.07 -102.84 -35.69
CA LEU A 43 -22.63 -102.23 -34.44
C LEU A 43 -21.17 -101.79 -34.49
N GLN A 44 -20.30 -102.57 -35.15
CA GLN A 44 -18.90 -102.23 -35.35
C GLN A 44 -18.75 -100.98 -36.23
N GLN A 45 -19.43 -100.93 -37.38
CA GLN A 45 -19.45 -99.76 -38.25
C GLN A 45 -19.99 -98.52 -37.52
N ARG A 46 -21.05 -98.70 -36.72
CA ARG A 46 -21.62 -97.60 -35.93
C ARG A 46 -20.65 -97.11 -34.86
N ARG A 47 -19.90 -98.01 -34.23
CA ARG A 47 -18.86 -97.67 -33.26
C ARG A 47 -17.74 -96.86 -33.92
N GLU A 48 -17.23 -97.31 -35.06
CA GLU A 48 -16.19 -96.62 -35.83
C GLU A 48 -16.66 -95.25 -36.35
N GLU A 49 -17.92 -95.13 -36.75
CA GLU A 49 -18.51 -93.85 -37.14
C GLU A 49 -18.63 -92.89 -35.95
N LEU A 50 -19.08 -93.38 -34.80
CA LEU A 50 -19.15 -92.60 -33.57
C LEU A 50 -17.76 -92.14 -33.12
N GLU A 51 -16.75 -93.01 -33.20
CA GLU A 51 -15.36 -92.70 -32.86
C GLU A 51 -14.79 -91.60 -33.76
N ARG A 52 -14.99 -91.71 -35.09
CA ARG A 52 -14.61 -90.63 -36.03
C ARG A 52 -15.31 -89.30 -35.73
N ARG A 53 -16.61 -89.34 -35.40
CA ARG A 53 -17.37 -88.12 -35.04
C ARG A 53 -16.86 -87.52 -33.73
N GLU A 54 -16.51 -88.36 -32.76
CA GLU A 54 -15.93 -87.92 -31.49
C GLU A 54 -14.58 -87.22 -31.71
N GLU A 55 -13.70 -87.78 -32.53
CA GLU A 55 -12.42 -87.16 -32.88
C GLU A 55 -12.60 -85.82 -33.60
N GLN A 56 -13.51 -85.76 -34.57
CA GLN A 56 -13.85 -84.50 -35.25
C GLN A 56 -14.38 -83.44 -34.27
N LEU A 57 -15.24 -83.84 -33.32
CA LEU A 57 -15.73 -82.93 -32.28
C LEU A 57 -14.58 -82.44 -31.38
N LYS A 58 -13.70 -83.34 -30.91
CA LYS A 58 -12.53 -82.99 -30.09
C LYS A 58 -11.64 -81.97 -30.82
N GLU A 59 -11.35 -82.19 -32.10
CA GLU A 59 -10.58 -81.24 -32.91
C GLU A 59 -11.28 -79.88 -33.04
N SER A 60 -12.59 -79.87 -33.29
CA SER A 60 -13.37 -78.64 -33.42
C SER A 60 -13.38 -77.84 -32.11
N LEU A 61 -13.51 -78.51 -30.96
CA LEU A 61 -13.47 -77.90 -29.64
C LEU A 61 -12.10 -77.29 -29.33
N LEU A 62 -11.01 -77.95 -29.72
CA LEU A 62 -9.66 -77.42 -29.57
C LEU A 62 -9.44 -76.18 -30.42
N LYS A 63 -9.89 -76.19 -31.68
CA LYS A 63 -9.82 -75.04 -32.60
C LYS A 63 -10.64 -73.86 -32.06
N PHE A 64 -11.85 -74.13 -31.57
CA PHE A 64 -12.72 -73.11 -30.99
C PHE A 64 -12.13 -72.49 -29.71
N ASN A 65 -11.62 -73.31 -28.79
CA ASN A 65 -10.95 -72.81 -27.59
C ASN A 65 -9.73 -71.94 -27.93
N LYS A 66 -8.91 -72.37 -28.90
CA LYS A 66 -7.76 -71.58 -29.36
C LYS A 66 -8.20 -70.25 -29.95
N PHE A 67 -9.27 -70.24 -30.76
CA PHE A 67 -9.83 -69.02 -31.33
C PHE A 67 -10.28 -68.04 -30.23
N LEU A 68 -11.06 -68.52 -29.24
CA LEU A 68 -11.53 -67.68 -28.13
C LEU A 68 -10.36 -67.05 -27.36
N LYS A 69 -9.36 -67.85 -26.96
CA LYS A 69 -8.16 -67.33 -26.28
C LYS A 69 -7.43 -66.27 -27.10
N LEU A 70 -7.31 -66.47 -28.42
CA LEU A 70 -6.67 -65.48 -29.30
C LEU A 70 -7.50 -64.20 -29.48
N GLN A 71 -8.83 -64.29 -29.43
CA GLN A 71 -9.68 -63.10 -29.45
C GLN A 71 -9.56 -62.31 -28.15
N GLU A 72 -9.61 -62.97 -26.99
CA GLU A 72 -9.44 -62.31 -25.69
C GLU A 72 -8.09 -61.58 -25.59
N ILE A 73 -7.01 -62.22 -26.06
CA ILE A 73 -5.67 -61.60 -26.08
C ILE A 73 -5.67 -60.37 -27.01
N ARG A 74 -6.30 -60.45 -28.20
CA ARG A 74 -6.40 -59.30 -29.11
C ARG A 74 -7.20 -58.15 -28.52
N GLU A 75 -8.34 -58.42 -27.89
CA GLU A 75 -9.13 -57.40 -27.21
C GLU A 75 -8.34 -56.74 -26.08
N MET A 76 -7.60 -57.54 -25.31
CA MET A 76 -6.73 -57.05 -24.24
C MET A 76 -5.66 -56.11 -24.79
N ILE A 77 -4.97 -56.49 -25.87
CA ILE A 77 -3.97 -55.64 -26.54
C ILE A 77 -4.61 -54.32 -27.01
N GLY A 78 -5.78 -54.37 -27.67
CA GLY A 78 -6.47 -53.15 -28.13
C GLY A 78 -6.87 -52.21 -26.99
N ARG A 79 -7.26 -52.74 -25.83
CA ARG A 79 -7.50 -51.94 -24.62
C ARG A 79 -6.21 -51.30 -24.11
N PHE A 80 -5.10 -52.04 -24.10
CA PHE A 80 -3.79 -51.51 -23.71
C PHE A 80 -3.31 -50.40 -24.65
N ASP A 81 -3.45 -50.57 -25.96
CA ASP A 81 -3.08 -49.55 -26.95
C ASP A 81 -3.88 -48.26 -26.72
N THR A 82 -5.19 -48.40 -26.48
CA THR A 82 -6.06 -47.26 -26.15
C THR A 82 -5.63 -46.58 -24.85
N LEU A 83 -5.29 -47.35 -23.82
CA LEU A 83 -4.84 -46.83 -22.53
C LEU A 83 -3.49 -46.10 -22.65
N ILE A 84 -2.54 -46.64 -23.42
CA ILE A 84 -1.24 -46.01 -23.69
C ILE A 84 -1.44 -44.71 -24.46
N SER A 85 -2.24 -44.73 -25.54
CA SER A 85 -2.56 -43.52 -26.31
C SER A 85 -3.19 -42.43 -25.44
N THR A 86 -4.13 -42.82 -24.57
CA THR A 86 -4.77 -41.89 -23.63
C THR A 86 -3.77 -41.33 -22.62
N ARG A 87 -2.90 -42.19 -22.06
CA ARG A 87 -1.84 -41.77 -21.13
C ARG A 87 -0.91 -40.76 -21.78
N GLU A 88 -0.46 -41.00 -23.00
CA GLU A 88 0.40 -40.06 -23.73
C GLU A 88 -0.29 -38.73 -23.98
N GLN A 89 -1.57 -38.73 -24.36
CA GLN A 89 -2.35 -37.51 -24.55
C GLN A 89 -2.48 -36.71 -23.25
N LEU A 90 -2.72 -37.40 -22.12
CA LEU A 90 -2.80 -36.76 -20.81
C LEU A 90 -1.46 -36.16 -20.38
N LEU A 91 -0.35 -36.86 -20.62
CA LEU A 91 0.99 -36.34 -20.32
C LEU A 91 1.31 -35.11 -21.16
N ARG A 92 1.00 -35.12 -22.47
CA ARG A 92 1.17 -33.95 -23.34
C ARG A 92 0.35 -32.76 -22.84
N LYS A 93 -0.94 -32.97 -22.54
CA LYS A 93 -1.80 -31.91 -21.99
C LYS A 93 -1.31 -31.38 -20.64
N ALA A 94 -0.78 -32.25 -19.78
CA ALA A 94 -0.21 -31.83 -18.51
C ALA A 94 1.04 -30.94 -18.73
N SER A 95 1.90 -31.32 -19.67
CA SER A 95 3.07 -30.52 -20.07
C SER A 95 2.66 -29.16 -20.65
N ASP A 96 1.76 -29.13 -21.63
CA ASP A 96 1.29 -27.89 -22.26
C ASP A 96 0.63 -26.95 -21.26
N ASN A 97 -0.13 -27.50 -20.30
CA ASN A 97 -0.76 -26.70 -19.26
C ASN A 97 0.28 -26.18 -18.26
N GLN A 98 1.30 -26.97 -17.93
CA GLN A 98 2.40 -26.55 -17.06
C GLN A 98 3.19 -25.40 -17.69
N GLU A 99 3.55 -25.51 -18.98
CA GLU A 99 4.25 -24.45 -19.71
C GLU A 99 3.43 -23.15 -19.76
N LYS A 100 2.12 -23.24 -20.02
CA LYS A 100 1.23 -22.08 -19.98
C LYS A 100 1.15 -21.45 -18.60
N LEU A 101 1.04 -22.26 -17.55
CA LEU A 101 1.03 -21.79 -16.17
C LEU A 101 2.35 -21.08 -15.82
N GLU A 102 3.48 -21.65 -16.20
CA GLU A 102 4.80 -21.05 -15.97
C GLU A 102 4.97 -19.74 -16.74
N SER A 103 4.54 -19.68 -18.00
CA SER A 103 4.56 -18.45 -18.80
C SER A 103 3.72 -17.33 -18.18
N GLN A 104 2.48 -17.64 -17.78
CA GLN A 104 1.60 -16.67 -17.11
C GLN A 104 2.15 -16.23 -15.75
N ARG A 105 2.76 -17.17 -15.00
CA ARG A 105 3.38 -16.88 -13.72
C ARG A 105 4.59 -15.96 -13.87
N LEU A 106 5.41 -16.16 -14.90
CA LEU A 106 6.55 -15.31 -15.19
C LEU A 106 6.13 -13.90 -15.62
N GLU A 107 5.11 -13.78 -16.47
CA GLU A 107 4.56 -12.48 -16.88
C GLU A 107 4.01 -11.70 -15.68
N LEU A 108 3.24 -12.37 -14.82
CA LEU A 108 2.72 -11.76 -13.60
C LEU A 108 3.83 -11.36 -12.63
N HIS A 109 4.89 -12.17 -12.52
CA HIS A 109 6.06 -11.85 -11.71
C HIS A 109 6.73 -10.56 -12.18
N HIS A 110 7.05 -10.47 -13.48
CA HIS A 110 7.67 -9.29 -14.07
C HIS A 110 6.79 -8.04 -13.88
N PHE A 111 5.49 -8.14 -14.16
CA PHE A 111 4.57 -7.02 -13.96
C PHE A 111 4.53 -6.56 -12.49
N THR A 112 4.55 -7.50 -11.55
CA THR A 112 4.53 -7.19 -10.11
C THR A 112 5.83 -6.51 -9.67
N GLU A 113 6.98 -6.99 -10.14
CA GLU A 113 8.29 -6.38 -9.87
C GLU A 113 8.39 -4.97 -10.43
N ASP A 114 7.97 -4.76 -11.68
CA ASP A 114 7.93 -3.44 -12.32
C ASP A 114 7.06 -2.48 -11.52
N LYS A 115 5.86 -2.92 -11.14
CA LYS A 115 4.93 -2.08 -10.37
C LYS A 115 5.43 -1.80 -8.97
N SER A 116 6.03 -2.78 -8.30
CA SER A 116 6.69 -2.60 -7.00
C SER A 116 7.79 -1.54 -7.09
N THR A 117 8.61 -1.60 -8.13
CA THR A 117 9.69 -0.64 -8.39
C THR A 117 9.13 0.76 -8.63
N GLN A 118 8.04 0.86 -9.40
CA GLN A 118 7.37 2.12 -9.67
C GLN A 118 6.74 2.74 -8.40
N VAL A 119 6.15 1.91 -7.52
CA VAL A 119 5.64 2.37 -6.22
C VAL A 119 6.77 2.90 -5.34
N LEU A 120 7.91 2.21 -5.29
CA LEU A 120 9.08 2.69 -4.55
C LEU A 120 9.60 4.02 -5.10
N TYR A 121 9.65 4.18 -6.42
CA TYR A 121 10.03 5.43 -7.06
C TYR A 121 9.12 6.59 -6.63
N TYR A 122 7.81 6.45 -6.78
CA TYR A 122 6.86 7.52 -6.41
C TYR A 122 6.83 7.78 -4.90
N ASN A 123 7.03 6.77 -4.06
CA ASN A 123 7.14 6.96 -2.61
C ASN A 123 8.38 7.79 -2.25
N ASN A 124 9.51 7.52 -2.91
CA ASN A 124 10.72 8.32 -2.71
C ASN A 124 10.52 9.76 -3.21
N GLU A 125 9.92 9.95 -4.38
CA GLU A 125 9.59 11.28 -4.89
C GLU A 125 8.66 12.04 -3.93
N LEU A 126 7.60 11.39 -3.44
CA LEU A 126 6.69 11.94 -2.44
C LEU A 126 7.42 12.35 -1.16
N ALA A 127 8.35 11.52 -0.67
CA ALA A 127 9.16 11.84 0.50
C ALA A 127 10.05 13.07 0.27
N THR A 128 10.65 13.21 -0.92
CA THR A 128 11.45 14.40 -1.26
C THR A 128 10.59 15.66 -1.31
N LEU A 129 9.41 15.60 -1.95
CA LEU A 129 8.48 16.72 -2.04
C LEU A 129 7.96 17.12 -0.65
N GLN A 130 7.64 16.15 0.20
CA GLN A 130 7.23 16.41 1.58
C GLN A 130 8.35 17.09 2.38
N GLY A 131 9.61 16.64 2.24
CA GLY A 131 10.75 17.28 2.89
C GLY A 131 10.96 18.73 2.43
N CYS A 132 10.77 19.02 1.13
CA CYS A 132 10.81 20.38 0.60
C CYS A 132 9.69 21.25 1.18
N LEU A 133 8.47 20.72 1.29
CA LEU A 133 7.33 21.41 1.89
C LEU A 133 7.60 21.74 3.36
N ASP A 134 8.05 20.76 4.15
CA ASP A 134 8.34 20.94 5.57
C ASP A 134 9.42 22.01 5.79
N GLN A 135 10.44 22.03 4.93
CA GLN A 135 11.49 23.05 4.97
C GLN A 135 10.96 24.45 4.64
N ALA A 136 10.10 24.57 3.62
CA ALA A 136 9.49 25.84 3.25
C ALA A 136 8.56 26.37 4.36
N CYS A 137 7.75 25.49 4.95
CA CYS A 137 6.90 25.81 6.10
C CYS A 137 7.74 26.26 7.31
N SER A 138 8.81 25.54 7.64
CA SER A 138 9.73 25.93 8.72
C SER A 138 10.32 27.33 8.50
N ASN A 139 10.75 27.63 7.28
CA ASN A 139 11.28 28.95 6.93
C ASN A 139 10.22 30.04 7.03
N THR A 140 8.99 29.77 6.59
CA THR A 140 7.86 30.71 6.69
C THR A 140 7.60 31.09 8.15
N VAL A 141 7.51 30.11 9.05
CA VAL A 141 7.32 30.34 10.48
C VAL A 141 8.46 31.16 11.09
N LYS A 142 9.72 30.89 10.68
CA LYS A 142 10.87 31.69 11.14
C LYS A 142 10.74 33.15 10.72
N TRP A 143 10.45 33.41 9.45
CA TRP A 143 10.32 34.77 8.94
C TRP A 143 9.13 35.51 9.56
N GLU A 144 8.01 34.83 9.77
CA GLU A 144 6.85 35.38 10.48
C GLU A 144 7.21 35.80 11.91
N SER A 145 7.97 34.98 12.64
CA SER A 145 8.48 35.33 13.97
C SER A 145 9.38 36.57 13.94
N THR A 146 10.32 36.64 13.01
CA THR A 146 11.19 37.82 12.86
C THR A 146 10.41 39.08 12.50
N TRP A 147 9.41 38.95 11.62
CA TRP A 147 8.54 40.06 11.21
C TRP A 147 7.71 40.58 12.39
N ASN A 148 7.09 39.67 13.16
CA ASN A 148 6.36 40.01 14.38
C ASN A 148 7.25 40.74 15.40
N HIS A 149 8.51 40.33 15.54
CA HIS A 149 9.45 41.02 16.44
C HIS A 149 9.76 42.46 15.98
N ILE A 150 10.00 42.65 14.67
CA ILE A 150 10.24 43.97 14.07
C ILE A 150 9.00 44.85 14.26
N GLN A 151 7.82 44.33 13.94
CA GLN A 151 6.55 45.04 14.06
C GLN A 151 6.28 45.46 15.51
N ASN A 152 6.47 44.55 16.48
CA ASN A 152 6.32 44.86 17.90
C ASN A 152 7.30 45.94 18.37
N THR A 153 8.55 45.90 17.89
CA THR A 153 9.55 46.90 18.23
C THR A 153 9.21 48.26 17.63
N ALA A 154 8.75 48.29 16.38
CA ALA A 154 8.27 49.51 15.73
C ALA A 154 7.07 50.11 16.47
N ALA A 155 6.07 49.29 16.83
CA ALA A 155 4.90 49.73 17.59
C ALA A 155 5.30 50.37 18.94
N LYS A 156 6.24 49.75 19.68
CA LYS A 156 6.79 50.31 20.93
C LYS A 156 7.47 51.66 20.70
N LYS A 157 8.29 51.79 19.65
CA LYS A 157 8.97 53.05 19.31
C LYS A 157 7.98 54.15 18.91
N THR A 158 6.95 53.82 18.12
CA THR A 158 5.88 54.75 17.75
C THR A 158 5.11 55.23 18.97
N LEU A 159 4.78 54.33 19.91
CA LEU A 159 4.12 54.69 21.16
C LEU A 159 4.98 55.63 22.01
N LEU A 160 6.27 55.31 22.21
CA LEU A 160 7.20 56.15 22.97
C LEU A 160 7.34 57.54 22.33
N LEU A 161 7.46 57.61 21.00
CA LEU A 161 7.51 58.88 20.29
C LEU A 161 6.23 59.70 20.51
N GLY A 162 5.06 59.06 20.44
CA GLY A 162 3.77 59.69 20.76
C GLY A 162 3.72 60.22 22.20
N GLN A 163 4.18 59.44 23.18
CA GLN A 163 4.25 59.86 24.58
C GLN A 163 5.18 61.05 24.80
N ILE A 164 6.37 61.05 24.17
CA ILE A 164 7.33 62.16 24.25
C ILE A 164 6.75 63.43 23.63
N LYS A 165 6.10 63.31 22.46
CA LYS A 165 5.41 64.42 21.79
C LYS A 165 4.35 65.04 22.71
N MET A 166 3.48 64.22 23.29
CA MET A 166 2.43 64.71 24.20
C MET A 166 3.03 65.35 25.46
N ALA A 167 4.06 64.76 26.06
CA ALA A 167 4.71 65.34 27.23
C ALA A 167 5.35 66.70 26.92
N SER A 168 5.98 66.84 25.75
CA SER A 168 6.65 68.08 25.32
C SER A 168 5.65 69.21 25.08
N VAL A 169 4.54 68.92 24.39
CA VAL A 169 3.44 69.88 24.22
C VAL A 169 2.85 70.28 25.57
N ASN A 170 2.57 69.31 26.45
CA ASN A 170 2.02 69.58 27.78
C ASN A 170 2.95 70.48 28.61
N LEU A 171 4.26 70.23 28.57
CA LEU A 171 5.26 71.06 29.25
C LEU A 171 5.33 72.47 28.66
N LEU A 172 5.33 72.62 27.33
CA LEU A 172 5.31 73.92 26.66
C LEU A 172 4.07 74.73 27.05
N GLN A 173 2.89 74.10 27.03
CA GLN A 173 1.65 74.75 27.45
C GLN A 173 1.71 75.21 28.91
N LEU A 174 2.27 74.41 29.81
CA LEU A 174 2.44 74.78 31.22
C LEU A 174 3.36 75.99 31.39
N VAL A 175 4.51 75.97 30.72
CA VAL A 175 5.52 77.04 30.78
C VAL A 175 4.97 78.35 30.21
N ASN A 176 4.30 78.30 29.05
CA ASN A 176 3.67 79.48 28.44
C ASN A 176 2.59 80.09 29.35
N LYS A 177 1.78 79.24 30.01
CA LYS A 177 0.80 79.70 31.01
C LYS A 177 1.46 80.43 32.19
N GLN A 178 2.59 79.93 32.69
CA GLN A 178 3.33 80.55 33.81
C GLN A 178 3.98 81.87 33.40
N ALA A 179 4.51 81.96 32.17
CA ALA A 179 5.12 83.17 31.64
C ALA A 179 4.10 84.25 31.20
N GLY A 180 2.79 83.96 31.26
CA GLY A 180 1.73 84.85 30.79
C GLY A 180 1.72 85.06 29.26
N VAL A 181 2.45 84.23 28.51
CA VAL A 181 2.53 84.29 27.05
C VAL A 181 1.37 83.49 26.46
N GLN A 182 0.45 84.17 25.75
CA GLN A 182 -0.57 83.48 24.96
C GLN A 182 0.10 82.85 23.72
N GLU A 183 0.11 81.51 23.72
CA GLU A 183 0.44 80.60 22.61
C GLU A 183 1.58 81.04 21.68
N ALA A 184 2.81 80.59 21.97
CA ALA A 184 3.82 80.49 20.91
C ALA A 184 3.31 79.48 19.88
N ASP A 185 3.14 79.92 18.62
CA ASP A 185 2.69 79.10 17.47
C ASP A 185 3.78 78.12 17.03
N ILE A 186 4.17 77.23 17.95
CA ILE A 186 5.09 76.13 17.68
C ILE A 186 4.22 74.93 17.27
N PRO A 187 4.39 74.41 16.03
CA PRO A 187 3.62 73.27 15.57
C PRO A 187 3.71 72.07 16.53
N ILE A 188 2.59 71.35 16.68
CA ILE A 188 2.50 70.15 17.52
C ILE A 188 3.53 69.08 17.09
N GLU A 189 3.91 69.05 15.81
CA GLU A 189 4.91 68.12 15.28
C GLU A 189 6.36 68.49 15.61
N ASP A 190 6.65 69.75 15.92
CA ASP A 190 8.01 70.24 16.20
C ASP A 190 8.36 70.09 17.69
N THR A 191 8.67 68.86 18.09
CA THR A 191 9.07 68.54 19.47
C THR A 191 10.38 69.24 19.87
N ASP A 192 11.31 69.45 18.92
CA ASP A 192 12.60 70.09 19.21
C ASP A 192 12.42 71.59 19.51
N GLY A 193 11.60 72.28 18.72
CA GLY A 193 11.21 73.67 18.98
C GLY A 193 10.50 73.83 20.33
N GLN A 194 9.55 72.93 20.66
CA GLN A 194 8.85 72.92 21.94
C GLN A 194 9.83 72.81 23.13
N LEU A 195 10.75 71.84 23.07
CA LEU A 195 11.73 71.61 24.13
C LEU A 195 12.77 72.73 24.24
N LYS A 196 13.20 73.32 23.12
CA LYS A 196 14.09 74.49 23.12
C LYS A 196 13.44 75.69 23.81
N ARG A 197 12.15 75.95 23.56
CA ARG A 197 11.41 77.04 24.23
C ARG A 197 11.26 76.78 25.72
N VAL A 198 10.86 75.57 26.11
CA VAL A 198 10.79 75.15 27.52
C VAL A 198 12.13 75.35 28.22
N ARG A 199 13.24 74.94 27.59
CA ARG A 199 14.59 75.14 28.13
C ARG A 199 14.92 76.62 28.33
N ALA A 200 14.61 77.47 27.35
CA ALA A 200 14.89 78.90 27.42
C ALA A 200 14.14 79.58 28.57
N GLU A 201 12.87 79.21 28.79
CA GLU A 201 12.05 79.80 29.85
C GLU A 201 12.44 79.30 31.26
N ILE A 202 12.86 78.04 31.39
CA ILE A 202 13.40 77.54 32.65
C ILE A 202 14.72 78.27 32.98
N ALA A 203 15.57 78.51 31.98
CA ALA A 203 16.81 79.25 32.16
C ALA A 203 16.55 80.71 32.53
N SER A 204 15.61 81.40 31.87
CA SER A 204 15.22 82.78 32.23
C SER A 204 14.68 82.84 33.66
N SER A 205 13.79 81.92 34.03
CA SER A 205 13.19 81.85 35.37
C SER A 205 14.21 81.58 36.49
N PHE A 206 15.33 80.89 36.21
CA PHE A 206 16.39 80.64 37.20
C PHE A 206 17.45 81.75 37.25
N LEU A 207 17.67 82.44 36.13
CA LEU A 207 18.59 83.57 36.04
C LEU A 207 17.98 84.84 36.65
N LEU A 208 16.70 85.11 36.41
CA LEU A 208 15.98 86.29 36.94
C LEU A 208 16.11 86.48 38.46
N PRO A 209 15.93 85.45 39.32
CA PRO A 209 16.12 85.59 40.76
C PRO A 209 17.58 85.83 41.16
N LYS A 210 18.55 85.24 40.43
CA LYS A 210 19.97 85.48 40.68
C LYS A 210 20.37 86.90 40.29
N THR A 211 19.93 87.38 39.13
CA THR A 211 20.21 88.73 38.65
C THR A 211 19.53 89.77 39.54
N LEU A 212 18.26 89.57 39.92
CA LEU A 212 17.54 90.45 40.85
C LEU A 212 18.17 90.45 42.25
N ARG A 213 18.62 89.30 42.76
CA ARG A 213 19.31 89.22 44.06
C ARG A 213 20.63 90.00 44.05
N ILE A 214 21.44 89.84 42.99
CA ILE A 214 22.70 90.57 42.82
C ILE A 214 22.43 92.07 42.64
N GLN A 215 21.42 92.46 41.86
CA GLN A 215 20.99 93.86 41.73
C GLN A 215 20.57 94.46 43.07
N CYS A 216 19.70 93.78 43.83
CA CYS A 216 19.29 94.23 45.16
C CYS A 216 20.46 94.38 46.13
N GLN A 217 21.41 93.42 46.13
CA GLN A 217 22.62 93.47 46.94
C GLN A 217 23.54 94.64 46.53
N ALA A 218 23.69 94.89 45.23
CA ALA A 218 24.46 96.02 44.72
C ALA A 218 23.83 97.37 45.06
N SER A 219 22.50 97.50 44.99
CA SER A 219 21.78 98.70 45.42
C SER A 219 21.89 98.94 46.94
N PHE A 220 21.89 97.88 47.76
CA PHE A 220 22.11 97.98 49.21
C PHE A 220 23.54 98.45 49.54
N LEU A 221 24.55 97.94 48.83
CA LEU A 221 25.94 98.37 49.00
C LEU A 221 26.14 99.84 48.62
N ARG A 222 25.47 100.35 47.56
CA ARG A 222 25.47 101.80 47.23
C ARG A 222 24.83 102.65 48.34
N GLN A 223 23.67 102.24 48.86
CA GLN A 223 22.99 102.98 49.93
C GLN A 223 23.77 102.97 51.26
N SER A 224 24.61 101.95 51.47
CA SER A 224 25.45 101.80 52.66
C SER A 224 26.77 102.60 52.59
N GLY A 225 26.99 103.40 51.55
CA GLY A 225 28.14 104.32 51.43
C GLY A 225 29.43 103.70 50.89
N PHE A 226 29.39 102.48 50.32
CA PHE A 226 30.55 101.90 49.64
C PHE A 226 30.89 102.64 48.34
N SER A 227 32.19 102.78 48.02
CA SER A 227 32.62 103.52 46.83
C SER A 227 32.11 102.86 45.53
N ALA A 228 31.90 103.67 44.50
CA ALA A 228 31.41 103.20 43.21
C ALA A 228 32.30 102.12 42.58
N GLU A 229 33.62 102.19 42.81
CA GLU A 229 34.59 101.18 42.34
C GLU A 229 34.40 99.83 43.01
N LEU A 230 34.07 99.81 44.30
CA LEU A 230 33.85 98.59 45.09
C LEU A 230 32.55 97.88 44.68
N VAL A 231 31.49 98.64 44.44
CA VAL A 231 30.22 98.10 43.92
C VAL A 231 30.40 97.61 42.48
N SER A 232 31.15 98.32 41.65
CA SER A 232 31.47 97.90 40.29
C SER A 232 32.28 96.60 40.28
N SER A 233 33.27 96.47 41.17
CA SER A 233 34.05 95.25 41.33
C SER A 233 33.19 94.06 41.76
N PHE A 234 32.25 94.25 42.71
CA PHE A 234 31.30 93.20 43.13
C PHE A 234 30.40 92.71 41.98
N LEU A 235 29.88 93.62 41.15
CA LEU A 235 29.05 93.27 39.99
C LEU A 235 29.86 92.48 38.94
N ILE A 236 31.09 92.91 38.66
CA ILE A 236 31.99 92.23 37.72
C ILE A 236 32.35 90.83 38.23
N HIS A 237 32.69 90.69 39.52
CA HIS A 237 33.04 89.39 40.13
C HIS A 237 31.84 88.44 40.22
N SER A 238 30.63 88.98 40.30
CA SER A 238 29.38 88.22 40.28
C SER A 238 28.90 87.89 38.85
N GLY A 239 29.67 88.26 37.81
CA GLY A 239 29.39 87.93 36.41
C GLY A 239 28.43 88.87 35.67
N PHE A 240 28.18 90.08 36.19
CA PHE A 240 27.37 91.10 35.52
C PHE A 240 28.26 92.06 34.70
N SER A 241 27.99 92.18 33.40
CA SER A 241 28.71 93.17 32.55
C SER A 241 28.26 94.59 32.85
N ALA A 242 29.21 95.53 32.86
CA ALA A 242 29.10 96.89 33.38
C ALA A 242 28.13 97.83 32.62
N GLU A 243 27.54 97.40 31.51
CA GLU A 243 26.72 98.24 30.62
C GLU A 243 25.31 98.55 31.16
N LEU A 244 24.82 97.85 32.19
CA LEU A 244 23.52 98.15 32.82
C LEU A 244 23.61 99.15 33.99
N ALA A 245 24.83 99.57 34.40
CA ALA A 245 25.02 100.42 35.57
C ALA A 245 24.83 101.93 35.30
N SER A 246 24.63 102.34 34.05
CA SER A 246 24.64 103.75 33.61
C SER A 246 23.27 104.34 33.23
N SER A 247 22.17 103.59 33.32
CA SER A 247 20.85 104.10 32.87
C SER A 247 20.03 104.88 33.92
N ASP A 248 20.43 104.91 35.19
CA ASP A 248 19.65 105.59 36.26
C ASP A 248 20.14 107.01 36.62
N THR A 249 20.81 107.72 35.71
CA THR A 249 21.30 109.11 35.98
C THR A 249 20.84 110.17 34.98
N GLN A 250 19.76 109.94 34.25
CA GLN A 250 19.09 110.98 33.47
C GLN A 250 17.57 110.89 33.62
N ASP A 251 17.06 111.40 34.73
CA ASP A 251 15.79 112.15 34.74
C ASP A 251 15.69 112.95 36.04
N SER A 252 16.30 114.13 36.03
CA SER A 252 16.09 115.20 37.00
C SER A 252 16.54 116.53 36.38
N VAL A 253 15.53 117.31 35.96
CA VAL A 253 15.50 118.79 35.87
C VAL A 253 16.01 119.47 34.59
N GLN A 254 15.05 119.82 33.71
CA GLN A 254 14.78 121.13 33.08
C GLN A 254 13.57 120.92 32.13
N SER A 255 12.38 121.53 32.24
CA SER A 255 11.84 122.68 32.97
C SER A 255 10.45 122.37 33.52
#